data_AF-A0A2G6BRF6-F1
#
_entry.id   AF-A0A2G6BRF6-F1
#
_cell.length_a   1.000
_cell.length_b   1.000
_cell.length_c   1.000
_cell.angle_alpha   90.00
_cell.angle_beta   90.00
_cell.angle_gamma   90.00
#
_symmetry.space_group_name_H-M   'P 1'
#
loop_
_entity.id
_entity.type
_entity.pdbx_description
1 polymer ?
#
loop_
_entity_poly.entity_id
_entity_poly.type
_entity_poly.pdbx_seq_one_letter_code
_entity_poly.pdbx_strand_id
1 'polypeptide(L)'
;MHKSKRDLLIVLIVFPLIYFMYSLSPWSKELFVKGNDDLFIPFWSGIIILHWLSVFIIKIFLNQENKTFRDIGFMLNAKKNLILVISYFTFSLFVFGFTEQFLQHISIDEKILSGLLNFFPKTTSQRLLFILTVFSAGFCEEIIYRGYAITKLTELKMNKWAALIPAGIAFVFTHGIVTVTGLGQFFFYFIPALIFGSIFIWRKRLLFNIVIHLLFDLTAMTAIFQAIKY
;
A
#
# COMPACT_ATOMS: atom_id res chain seq x y z
N MET A 1 16.43 21.42 15.41
CA MET A 1 15.64 20.19 15.67
C MET A 1 16.55 18.98 15.57
N HIS A 2 16.60 18.09 16.57
CA HIS A 2 17.42 16.86 16.54
C HIS A 2 17.09 16.05 15.28
N LYS A 3 18.09 15.62 14.48
CA LYS A 3 17.90 15.02 13.14
C LYS A 3 16.81 13.92 13.12
N SER A 4 16.79 13.05 14.12
CA SER A 4 15.77 11.99 14.28
C SER A 4 14.31 12.50 14.33
N LYS A 5 14.04 13.65 14.98
CA LYS A 5 12.68 14.25 15.00
C LYS A 5 12.28 14.82 13.64
N ARG A 6 13.24 15.41 12.93
CA ARG A 6 13.02 15.93 11.56
C ARG A 6 12.64 14.79 10.62
N ASP A 7 13.41 13.72 10.64
CA ASP A 7 13.24 12.61 9.72
C ASP A 7 11.93 11.89 9.98
N LEU A 8 11.50 11.77 11.25
CA LEU A 8 10.18 11.29 11.61
C LEU A 8 9.04 12.20 11.10
N LEU A 9 9.18 13.53 11.20
CA LEU A 9 8.18 14.46 10.67
C LEU A 9 8.05 14.37 9.15
N ILE A 10 9.15 14.14 8.43
CA ILE A 10 9.11 13.89 6.98
C ILE A 10 8.25 12.66 6.68
N VAL A 11 8.42 11.58 7.44
CA VAL A 11 7.64 10.35 7.23
C VAL A 11 6.17 10.51 7.61
N LEU A 12 5.88 11.19 8.72
CA LEU A 12 4.49 11.30 9.22
C LEU A 12 3.67 12.38 8.52
N ILE A 13 4.30 13.37 7.89
CA ILE A 13 3.60 14.53 7.32
C ILE A 13 3.94 14.71 5.84
N VAL A 14 5.22 14.79 5.49
CA VAL A 14 5.64 15.13 4.12
C VAL A 14 5.31 13.99 3.15
N PHE A 15 5.58 12.74 3.52
CA PHE A 15 5.22 11.59 2.68
C PHE A 15 3.72 11.54 2.41
N PRO A 16 2.82 11.48 3.41
CA PRO A 16 1.38 11.48 3.13
C PRO A 16 0.92 12.70 2.35
N LEU A 17 1.46 13.89 2.62
CA LEU A 17 1.11 15.09 1.88
C LEU A 17 1.46 14.98 0.39
N ILE A 18 2.64 14.44 0.03
CA ILE A 18 3.03 14.25 -1.37
C ILE A 18 2.05 13.31 -2.08
N TYR A 19 1.70 12.18 -1.46
CA TYR A 19 0.76 11.23 -2.05
C TYR A 19 -0.66 11.83 -2.16
N PHE A 20 -1.08 12.58 -1.16
CA PHE A 20 -2.35 13.28 -1.17
C PHE A 20 -2.41 14.32 -2.30
N MET A 21 -1.37 15.12 -2.46
CA MET A 21 -1.25 16.05 -3.59
C MET A 21 -1.19 15.32 -4.94
N TYR A 22 -0.49 14.18 -5.00
CA TYR A 22 -0.47 13.34 -6.19
C TYR A 22 -1.88 12.85 -6.55
N SER A 23 -2.72 12.51 -5.58
CA SER A 23 -4.11 12.12 -5.84
C SER A 23 -5.02 13.26 -6.32
N LEU A 24 -4.66 14.53 -6.07
CA LEU A 24 -5.43 15.72 -6.45
C LEU A 24 -5.10 16.26 -7.85
N SER A 25 -4.03 15.76 -8.44
CA SER A 25 -3.50 16.18 -9.72
C SER A 25 -4.47 15.95 -10.90
N PRO A 26 -4.32 16.68 -12.02
CA PRO A 26 -5.25 16.59 -13.15
C PRO A 26 -5.40 15.16 -13.72
N TRP A 27 -4.30 14.44 -13.95
CA TRP A 27 -4.33 13.06 -14.46
C TRP A 27 -5.06 12.06 -13.54
N SER A 28 -5.14 12.29 -12.23
CA SER A 28 -5.91 11.47 -11.29
C SER A 28 -7.42 11.67 -11.53
N LYS A 29 -7.85 12.92 -11.72
CA LYS A 29 -9.24 13.24 -12.06
C LYS A 29 -9.61 12.72 -13.44
N GLU A 30 -8.72 12.86 -14.43
CA GLU A 30 -8.93 12.31 -15.77
C GLU A 30 -9.10 10.79 -15.73
N LEU A 31 -8.28 10.07 -14.95
CA LEU A 31 -8.39 8.62 -14.80
C LEU A 31 -9.66 8.19 -14.07
N PHE A 32 -9.85 8.64 -12.82
CA PHE A 32 -10.88 8.07 -11.95
C PHE A 32 -12.27 8.68 -12.15
N VAL A 33 -12.36 9.97 -12.51
CA VAL A 33 -13.65 10.68 -12.67
C VAL A 33 -14.11 10.68 -14.13
N LYS A 34 -13.20 10.96 -15.07
CA LYS A 34 -13.54 11.00 -16.51
C LYS A 34 -13.33 9.67 -17.22
N GLY A 35 -12.70 8.68 -16.58
CA GLY A 35 -12.52 7.34 -17.14
C GLY A 35 -11.47 7.25 -18.24
N ASN A 36 -10.49 8.16 -18.27
CA ASN A 36 -9.40 8.12 -19.24
C ASN A 36 -8.40 7.00 -18.88
N ASP A 37 -8.63 5.83 -19.47
CA ASP A 37 -7.87 4.60 -19.22
C ASP A 37 -6.38 4.69 -19.63
N ASP A 38 -6.04 5.57 -20.57
CA ASP A 38 -4.66 5.77 -21.03
C ASP A 38 -3.74 6.25 -19.90
N LEU A 39 -4.32 6.85 -18.86
CA LEU A 39 -3.61 7.36 -17.69
C LEU A 39 -3.42 6.32 -16.59
N PHE A 40 -3.98 5.10 -16.71
CA PHE A 40 -3.84 4.05 -15.70
C PHE A 40 -2.36 3.72 -15.46
N ILE A 41 -1.62 3.42 -16.54
CA ILE A 41 -0.21 3.04 -16.43
C ILE A 41 0.65 4.20 -15.89
N PRO A 42 0.58 5.43 -16.43
CA PRO A 42 1.30 6.58 -15.88
C PRO A 42 1.02 6.84 -14.40
N PHE A 43 -0.26 6.80 -13.99
CA PHE A 43 -0.65 7.07 -12.61
C PHE A 43 -0.06 6.05 -11.64
N TRP A 44 -0.26 4.76 -11.89
CA TRP A 44 0.24 3.71 -11.00
C TRP A 44 1.75 3.56 -11.03
N SER A 45 2.40 3.86 -12.16
CA SER A 45 3.87 3.95 -12.23
C SER A 45 4.41 5.06 -11.33
N GLY A 46 3.73 6.21 -11.28
CA GLY A 46 4.07 7.30 -10.37
C GLY A 46 3.95 6.89 -8.90
N ILE A 47 2.90 6.15 -8.54
CA ILE A 47 2.73 5.58 -7.19
C ILE A 47 3.89 4.62 -6.84
N ILE A 48 4.24 3.69 -7.72
CA ILE A 48 5.38 2.78 -7.53
C ILE A 48 6.67 3.57 -7.28
N ILE A 49 6.94 4.61 -8.10
CA ILE A 49 8.12 5.47 -7.94
C ILE A 49 8.12 6.14 -6.57
N LEU A 50 6.99 6.69 -6.14
CA LEU A 50 6.85 7.32 -4.82
C LEU A 50 7.12 6.32 -3.69
N HIS A 51 6.61 5.08 -3.77
CA HIS A 51 6.82 4.05 -2.76
C HIS A 51 8.31 3.71 -2.59
N TRP A 52 8.99 3.41 -3.69
CA TRP A 52 10.40 3.04 -3.65
C TRP A 52 11.31 4.21 -3.32
N LEU A 53 10.97 5.43 -3.75
CA LEU A 53 11.68 6.65 -3.34
C LEU A 53 11.54 6.87 -1.83
N SER A 54 10.34 6.69 -1.28
CA SER A 54 10.12 6.76 0.17
C SER A 54 10.98 5.74 0.92
N VAL A 55 11.04 4.48 0.47
CA VAL A 55 11.92 3.45 1.06
C VAL A 55 13.41 3.81 0.94
N PHE A 56 13.83 4.38 -0.18
CA PHE A 56 15.20 4.87 -0.35
C PHE A 56 15.53 5.99 0.64
N ILE A 57 14.60 6.92 0.87
CA ILE A 57 14.75 7.97 1.89
C ILE A 57 14.80 7.36 3.31
N ILE A 58 13.98 6.35 3.61
CA ILE A 58 14.08 5.60 4.89
C ILE A 58 15.46 4.99 5.06
N LYS A 59 16.05 4.40 4.01
CA LYS A 59 17.43 3.88 4.06
C LYS A 59 18.43 4.97 4.42
N ILE A 60 18.29 6.17 3.84
CA ILE A 60 19.15 7.31 4.17
C ILE A 60 18.99 7.69 5.64
N PHE A 61 17.77 7.78 6.17
CA PHE A 61 17.52 8.12 7.57
C PHE A 61 18.09 7.07 8.53
N LEU A 62 17.96 5.78 8.21
CA LEU A 62 18.57 4.70 8.99
C LEU A 62 20.11 4.82 9.01
N ASN A 63 20.73 5.05 7.85
CA ASN A 63 22.18 5.22 7.75
C ASN A 63 22.70 6.43 8.56
N GLN A 64 21.94 7.52 8.63
CA GLN A 64 22.29 8.69 9.47
C GLN A 64 22.35 8.36 10.97
N GLU A 65 21.70 7.27 11.39
CA GLU A 65 21.71 6.77 12.75
C GLU A 65 22.55 5.49 12.94
N ASN A 66 23.38 5.12 11.96
CA ASN A 66 24.12 3.84 11.93
C ASN A 66 23.22 2.60 12.08
N LYS A 67 21.97 2.69 11.61
CA LYS A 67 20.98 1.61 11.58
C LYS A 67 20.79 1.08 10.17
N THR A 68 20.17 -0.08 10.08
CA THR A 68 19.85 -0.81 8.87
C THR A 68 18.38 -1.23 8.86
N PHE A 69 17.92 -1.81 7.76
CA PHE A 69 16.57 -2.38 7.69
C PHE A 69 16.31 -3.49 8.73
N ARG A 70 17.36 -4.14 9.25
CA ARG A 70 17.21 -5.16 10.31
C ARG A 70 16.74 -4.55 11.62
N ASP A 71 17.18 -3.33 11.92
CA ASP A 71 16.83 -2.60 13.15
C ASP A 71 15.35 -2.23 13.21
N ILE A 72 14.68 -2.20 12.04
CA ILE A 72 13.24 -1.96 11.92
C ILE A 72 12.44 -3.23 11.58
N GLY A 73 13.05 -4.41 11.79
CA GLY A 73 12.35 -5.71 11.70
C GLY A 73 12.35 -6.36 10.30
N PHE A 74 13.10 -5.85 9.32
CA PHE A 74 13.27 -6.50 8.02
C PHE A 74 14.57 -7.33 7.98
N MET A 75 14.44 -8.66 8.04
CA MET A 75 15.57 -9.59 8.25
C MET A 75 15.76 -10.62 7.12
N LEU A 76 15.19 -10.39 5.94
CA LEU A 76 15.28 -11.37 4.85
C LEU A 76 16.65 -11.34 4.17
N ASN A 77 17.15 -12.53 3.83
CA ASN A 77 18.31 -12.68 2.97
C ASN A 77 17.87 -12.74 1.49
N ALA A 78 18.83 -12.64 0.56
CA ALA A 78 18.56 -12.60 -0.86
C ALA A 78 17.70 -13.78 -1.35
N LYS A 79 17.98 -15.01 -0.87
CA LYS A 79 17.20 -16.20 -1.24
C LYS A 79 15.75 -16.12 -0.77
N LYS A 80 15.50 -15.72 0.49
CA LYS A 80 14.14 -15.58 1.02
C LYS A 80 13.37 -14.42 0.35
N ASN A 81 14.06 -13.34 0.00
CA ASN A 81 13.48 -12.26 -0.80
C ASN A 81 13.06 -12.75 -2.18
N LEU A 82 13.92 -13.49 -2.86
CA LEU A 82 13.59 -14.06 -4.18
C LEU A 82 12.39 -14.99 -4.10
N ILE A 83 12.32 -15.85 -3.08
CA ILE A 83 11.16 -16.73 -2.85
C ILE A 83 9.90 -15.89 -2.62
N LEU A 84 9.94 -14.88 -1.75
CA LEU A 84 8.78 -14.00 -1.51
C LEU A 84 8.27 -13.37 -2.80
N VAL A 85 9.18 -12.81 -3.61
CA VAL A 85 8.82 -12.19 -4.89
C VAL A 85 8.19 -13.22 -5.84
N ILE A 86 8.87 -14.33 -6.10
CA ILE A 86 8.37 -15.36 -7.03
C ILE A 86 7.03 -15.93 -6.56
N SER A 87 6.91 -16.24 -5.27
CA SER A 87 5.67 -16.78 -4.69
C SER A 87 4.52 -15.78 -4.81
N TYR A 88 4.76 -14.50 -4.53
CA TYR A 88 3.75 -13.46 -4.69
C TYR A 88 3.31 -13.34 -6.16
N PHE A 89 4.25 -13.20 -7.11
CA PHE A 89 3.89 -13.06 -8.52
C PHE A 89 3.15 -14.28 -9.07
N THR A 90 3.59 -15.49 -8.71
CA THR A 90 2.93 -16.74 -9.12
C THR A 90 1.51 -16.81 -8.55
N PHE A 91 1.33 -16.52 -7.27
CA PHE A 91 0.03 -16.55 -6.61
C PHE A 91 -0.91 -15.48 -7.18
N SER A 92 -0.43 -14.25 -7.39
CA SER A 92 -1.21 -13.16 -7.99
C SER A 92 -1.68 -13.51 -9.40
N LEU A 93 -0.80 -14.06 -10.25
CA LEU A 93 -1.19 -14.51 -11.60
C LEU A 93 -2.25 -15.60 -11.55
N PHE A 94 -2.14 -16.54 -10.60
CA PHE A 94 -3.16 -17.57 -10.38
C PHE A 94 -4.50 -16.95 -9.97
N VAL A 95 -4.52 -16.01 -9.00
CA VAL A 95 -5.75 -15.33 -8.55
C VAL A 95 -6.40 -14.57 -9.71
N PHE A 96 -5.62 -13.83 -10.50
CA PHE A 96 -6.14 -13.10 -11.66
C PHE A 96 -6.73 -14.05 -12.71
N GLY A 97 -5.98 -15.08 -13.12
CA GLY A 97 -6.45 -16.04 -14.12
C GLY A 97 -7.68 -16.83 -13.66
N PHE A 98 -7.70 -17.24 -12.38
CA PHE A 98 -8.86 -17.89 -11.79
C PHE A 98 -10.09 -16.98 -11.77
N THR A 99 -9.93 -15.72 -11.34
CA THR A 99 -11.03 -14.74 -11.27
C THR A 99 -11.63 -14.49 -12.66
N GLU A 100 -10.80 -14.32 -13.68
CA GLU A 100 -11.28 -14.13 -15.06
C GLU A 100 -12.02 -15.35 -15.59
N GLN A 101 -11.44 -16.55 -15.41
CA GLN A 101 -12.06 -17.79 -15.84
C GLN A 101 -13.42 -18.01 -15.15
N PHE A 102 -13.50 -17.70 -13.86
CA PHE A 102 -14.73 -17.82 -13.10
C PHE A 102 -15.81 -16.84 -13.59
N LEU A 103 -15.45 -15.58 -13.81
CA LEU A 103 -16.38 -14.54 -14.25
C LEU A 103 -16.94 -14.74 -15.66
N GLN A 104 -16.24 -15.47 -16.54
CA GLN A 104 -16.75 -15.80 -17.89
C GLN A 104 -18.06 -16.60 -17.88
N HIS A 105 -18.35 -17.30 -16.77
CA HIS A 105 -19.48 -18.20 -16.66
C HIS A 105 -20.66 -17.62 -15.86
N ILE A 106 -20.57 -16.34 -15.47
CA ILE A 106 -21.52 -15.70 -14.54
C ILE A 106 -22.12 -14.45 -15.18
N SER A 107 -23.41 -14.22 -14.92
CA SER A 107 -24.10 -13.01 -15.33
C SER A 107 -23.70 -11.82 -14.44
N ILE A 108 -23.26 -10.74 -15.08
CA ILE A 108 -22.78 -9.53 -14.40
C ILE A 108 -23.80 -8.40 -14.55
N ASP A 109 -23.95 -7.61 -13.47
CA ASP A 109 -24.62 -6.32 -13.45
C ASP A 109 -23.69 -5.24 -14.00
N GLU A 110 -23.93 -4.90 -15.27
CA GLU A 110 -23.20 -3.88 -16.00
C GLU A 110 -23.28 -2.49 -15.34
N LYS A 111 -24.36 -2.21 -14.59
CA LYS A 111 -24.51 -0.93 -13.89
C LYS A 111 -23.57 -0.84 -12.69
N ILE A 112 -23.46 -1.93 -11.92
CA ILE A 112 -22.50 -2.00 -10.80
C ILE A 112 -21.08 -2.03 -11.34
N LEU A 113 -20.83 -2.85 -12.37
CA LEU A 113 -19.51 -2.95 -13.00
C LEU A 113 -19.03 -1.61 -13.56
N SER A 114 -19.89 -0.86 -14.27
CA SER A 114 -19.52 0.43 -14.87
C SER A 114 -19.09 1.48 -13.84
N GLY A 115 -19.67 1.46 -12.63
CA GLY A 115 -19.23 2.31 -11.51
C GLY A 115 -17.85 1.94 -10.95
N LEU A 116 -17.35 0.76 -11.29
CA LEU A 116 -16.09 0.20 -10.81
C LEU A 116 -14.98 0.19 -11.88
N LEU A 117 -15.33 0.27 -13.17
CA LEU A 117 -14.42 0.06 -14.31
C LEU A 117 -13.16 0.92 -14.29
N ASN A 118 -13.21 2.13 -13.73
CA ASN A 118 -12.06 3.04 -13.71
C ASN A 118 -11.01 2.66 -12.64
N PHE A 119 -11.34 1.76 -11.72
CA PHE A 119 -10.44 1.32 -10.66
C PHE A 119 -9.74 0.00 -10.97
N PHE A 120 -10.23 -0.74 -11.98
CA PHE A 120 -9.73 -2.07 -12.32
C PHE A 120 -8.88 -2.07 -13.59
N PRO A 121 -7.81 -2.89 -13.64
CA PRO A 121 -7.00 -3.04 -14.85
C PRO A 121 -7.79 -3.78 -15.94
N LYS A 122 -7.81 -3.22 -17.16
CA LYS A 122 -8.54 -3.75 -18.33
C LYS A 122 -7.66 -4.51 -19.31
N THR A 123 -6.39 -4.11 -19.46
CA THR A 123 -5.42 -4.74 -20.38
C THR A 123 -4.40 -5.60 -19.63
N THR A 124 -3.75 -6.55 -20.32
CA THR A 124 -2.74 -7.42 -19.68
C THR A 124 -1.61 -6.60 -19.06
N SER A 125 -1.17 -5.55 -19.74
CA SER A 125 -0.14 -4.65 -19.23
C SER A 125 -0.58 -3.92 -17.96
N GLN A 126 -1.83 -3.45 -17.90
CA GLN A 126 -2.39 -2.84 -16.69
C GLN A 126 -2.48 -3.84 -15.53
N ARG A 127 -2.82 -5.11 -15.79
CA ARG A 127 -2.86 -6.16 -14.75
C ARG A 127 -1.47 -6.45 -14.18
N LEU A 128 -0.48 -6.60 -15.05
CA LEU A 128 0.91 -6.81 -14.62
C LEU A 128 1.42 -5.63 -13.81
N LEU A 129 1.10 -4.40 -14.23
CA LEU A 129 1.43 -3.20 -13.47
C LEU A 129 0.69 -3.17 -12.13
N PHE A 130 -0.60 -3.50 -12.10
CA PHE A 130 -1.38 -3.54 -10.87
C PHE A 130 -0.81 -4.53 -9.85
N ILE A 131 -0.42 -5.74 -10.29
CA ILE A 131 0.29 -6.72 -9.44
C ILE A 131 1.59 -6.11 -8.88
N LEU A 132 2.35 -5.39 -9.71
CA LEU A 132 3.56 -4.71 -9.26
C LEU A 132 3.27 -3.55 -8.28
N THR A 133 2.17 -2.82 -8.49
CA THR A 133 1.71 -1.76 -7.59
C THR A 133 1.35 -2.35 -6.23
N VAL A 134 0.53 -3.39 -6.19
CA VAL A 134 0.15 -4.08 -4.95
C VAL A 134 1.38 -4.61 -4.24
N PHE A 135 2.32 -5.22 -4.97
CA PHE A 135 3.59 -5.62 -4.40
C PHE A 135 4.33 -4.45 -3.76
N SER A 136 4.44 -3.34 -4.49
CA SER A 136 5.17 -2.15 -4.06
C SER A 136 4.52 -1.51 -2.83
N ALA A 137 3.20 -1.38 -2.81
CA ALA A 137 2.44 -0.83 -1.69
C ALA A 137 2.61 -1.70 -0.44
N GLY A 138 2.20 -2.97 -0.48
CA GLY A 138 2.28 -3.88 0.66
C GLY A 138 3.70 -4.09 1.18
N PHE A 139 4.72 -4.00 0.33
CA PHE A 139 6.12 -4.07 0.75
C PHE A 139 6.64 -2.76 1.37
N CYS A 140 6.47 -1.65 0.66
CA CYS A 140 7.08 -0.37 1.03
C CYS A 140 6.37 0.25 2.25
N GLU A 141 5.04 0.16 2.32
CA GLU A 141 4.27 0.76 3.40
C GLU A 141 4.51 0.07 4.74
N GLU A 142 4.77 -1.25 4.73
CA GLU A 142 5.20 -1.96 5.93
C GLU A 142 6.58 -1.51 6.40
N ILE A 143 7.53 -1.27 5.49
CA ILE A 143 8.84 -0.71 5.84
C ILE A 143 8.71 0.70 6.43
N ILE A 144 7.90 1.57 5.81
CA ILE A 144 7.80 2.98 6.17
C ILE A 144 7.03 3.16 7.48
N TYR A 145 5.82 2.60 7.58
CA TYR A 145 4.92 2.90 8.69
C TYR A 145 5.09 1.95 9.87
N ARG A 146 5.21 0.64 9.61
CA ARG A 146 5.36 -0.33 10.69
C ARG A 146 6.81 -0.42 11.13
N GLY A 147 7.70 -0.67 10.17
CA GLY A 147 9.13 -0.74 10.42
C GLY A 147 9.66 0.56 11.00
N TYR A 148 9.68 1.62 10.21
CA TYR A 148 10.36 2.85 10.58
C TYR A 148 9.54 3.71 11.55
N ALA A 149 8.33 4.13 11.20
CA ALA A 149 7.59 5.13 11.98
C ALA A 149 7.26 4.66 13.41
N ILE A 150 6.67 3.47 13.59
CA ILE A 150 6.38 2.93 14.93
C ILE A 150 7.66 2.75 15.75
N THR A 151 8.73 2.19 15.17
CA THR A 151 10.02 2.02 15.86
C THR A 151 10.58 3.35 16.31
N LYS A 152 10.60 4.37 15.43
CA LYS A 152 11.10 5.70 15.74
C LYS A 152 10.31 6.41 16.82
N LEU A 153 8.98 6.36 16.75
CA LEU A 153 8.11 6.92 17.79
C LEU A 153 8.41 6.27 19.14
N THR A 154 8.59 4.96 19.17
CA THR A 154 8.93 4.21 20.39
C THR A 154 10.32 4.57 20.93
N GLU A 155 11.32 4.75 20.06
CA GLU A 155 12.66 5.22 20.43
C GLU A 155 12.63 6.64 21.03
N LEU A 156 11.69 7.48 20.60
CA LEU A 156 11.41 8.80 21.19
C LEU A 156 10.58 8.72 22.47
N LYS A 157 10.53 7.54 23.12
CA LYS A 157 9.84 7.25 24.38
C LYS A 157 8.31 7.33 24.31
N MET A 158 7.71 7.34 23.12
CA MET A 158 6.26 7.18 22.98
C MET A 158 5.86 5.75 23.35
N ASN A 159 4.72 5.57 24.00
CA ASN A 159 4.16 4.24 24.22
C ASN A 159 3.94 3.54 22.87
N LYS A 160 4.40 2.29 22.73
CA LYS A 160 4.31 1.52 21.48
C LYS A 160 2.90 1.41 20.91
N TRP A 161 1.89 1.31 21.77
CA TRP A 161 0.48 1.26 21.34
C TRP A 161 -0.04 2.62 20.90
N ALA A 162 0.38 3.68 21.59
CA ALA A 162 0.05 5.05 21.16
C ALA A 162 0.74 5.40 19.83
N ALA A 163 1.92 4.86 19.53
CA ALA A 163 2.63 5.05 18.26
C ALA A 163 1.86 4.53 17.04
N LEU A 164 0.90 3.61 17.23
CA LEU A 164 0.02 3.14 16.16
C LEU A 164 -0.82 4.27 15.56
N ILE A 165 -1.22 5.25 16.38
CA ILE A 165 -2.15 6.29 15.97
C ILE A 165 -1.51 7.24 14.94
N PRO A 166 -0.40 7.94 15.22
CA PRO A 166 0.20 8.83 14.22
C PRO A 166 0.75 8.07 13.00
N ALA A 167 1.30 6.86 13.18
CA ALA A 167 1.75 6.04 12.05
C ALA A 167 0.58 5.60 11.17
N GLY A 168 -0.54 5.20 11.77
CA GLY A 168 -1.76 4.82 11.08
C GLY A 168 -2.43 5.99 10.37
N ILE A 169 -2.49 7.17 10.99
CA ILE A 169 -3.02 8.37 10.35
C ILE A 169 -2.18 8.74 9.13
N ALA A 170 -0.85 8.72 9.25
CA ALA A 170 0.04 8.98 8.13
C ALA A 170 -0.18 7.98 6.98
N PHE A 171 -0.27 6.69 7.31
CA PHE A 171 -0.60 5.63 6.36
C PHE A 171 -1.94 5.85 5.65
N VAL A 172 -2.99 6.26 6.37
CA VAL A 172 -4.30 6.54 5.74
C VAL A 172 -4.13 7.63 4.68
N PHE A 173 -3.49 8.74 5.03
CA PHE A 173 -3.36 9.86 4.09
C PHE A 173 -2.46 9.57 2.87
N THR A 174 -1.66 8.50 2.85
CA THR A 174 -0.94 8.10 1.62
C THR A 174 -1.85 7.55 0.53
N HIS A 175 -3.08 7.16 0.88
CA HIS A 175 -4.09 6.73 -0.08
C HIS A 175 -4.81 7.94 -0.71
N GLY A 176 -4.47 9.15 -0.27
CA GLY A 176 -4.87 10.40 -0.90
C GLY A 176 -6.32 10.78 -0.66
N ILE A 177 -6.89 11.51 -1.63
CA ILE A 177 -8.18 12.21 -1.48
C ILE A 177 -9.32 11.26 -1.15
N VAL A 178 -9.28 10.00 -1.62
CA VAL A 178 -10.31 8.98 -1.33
C VAL A 178 -10.54 8.78 0.17
N THR A 179 -9.52 9.02 0.99
CA THR A 179 -9.62 8.80 2.45
C THR A 179 -10.43 9.86 3.18
N VAL A 180 -10.67 11.01 2.54
CA VAL A 180 -11.46 12.11 3.11
C VAL A 180 -12.79 12.33 2.41
N THR A 181 -13.12 11.55 1.37
CA THR A 181 -14.43 11.63 0.72
C THR A 181 -15.55 11.02 1.55
N GLY A 182 -15.23 10.28 2.60
CA GLY A 182 -16.20 9.75 3.55
C GLY A 182 -15.56 9.07 4.75
N LEU A 183 -16.25 9.09 5.89
CA LEU A 183 -15.73 8.52 7.13
C LEU A 183 -15.45 7.02 7.04
N GLY A 184 -16.27 6.28 6.27
CA GLY A 184 -16.04 4.86 5.99
C GLY A 184 -14.72 4.59 5.26
N GLN A 185 -14.32 5.46 4.34
CA GLN A 185 -13.05 5.31 3.60
C GLN A 185 -11.85 5.51 4.51
N PHE A 186 -11.91 6.51 5.41
CA PHE A 186 -10.86 6.69 6.42
C PHE A 186 -10.65 5.42 7.25
N PHE A 187 -11.74 4.85 7.80
CA PHE A 187 -11.65 3.66 8.64
C PHE A 187 -11.30 2.38 7.88
N PHE A 188 -11.65 2.30 6.59
CA PHE A 188 -11.23 1.21 5.73
C PHE A 188 -9.71 1.05 5.69
N TYR A 189 -8.94 2.16 5.69
CA TYR A 189 -7.48 2.12 5.77
C TYR A 189 -6.95 2.14 7.21
N PHE A 190 -7.61 2.88 8.12
CA PHE A 190 -7.10 3.06 9.47
C PHE A 190 -7.17 1.77 10.30
N ILE A 191 -8.25 0.98 10.17
CA ILE A 191 -8.40 -0.26 10.93
C ILE A 191 -7.29 -1.28 10.56
N PRO A 192 -7.04 -1.60 9.28
CA PRO A 192 -5.89 -2.41 8.88
C PRO A 192 -4.55 -1.83 9.36
N ALA A 193 -4.40 -0.51 9.38
CA ALA A 193 -3.18 0.13 9.91
C ALA A 193 -2.93 -0.23 11.38
N LEU A 194 -3.98 -0.17 12.22
CA LEU A 194 -3.91 -0.58 13.62
C LEU A 194 -3.67 -2.08 13.79
N ILE A 195 -4.33 -2.92 12.98
CA ILE A 195 -4.20 -4.39 13.04
C ILE A 195 -2.76 -4.78 12.67
N PHE A 196 -2.27 -4.35 11.51
CA PHE A 196 -0.92 -4.69 11.04
C PHE A 196 0.14 -4.08 11.96
N GLY A 197 -0.07 -2.86 12.47
CA GLY A 197 0.80 -2.26 13.48
C GLY A 197 0.86 -3.05 14.78
N SER A 198 -0.28 -3.56 15.26
CA SER A 198 -0.35 -4.43 16.46
C SER A 198 0.42 -5.74 16.25
N ILE A 199 0.24 -6.37 15.08
CA ILE A 199 0.99 -7.57 14.70
C ILE A 199 2.49 -7.29 14.66
N PHE A 200 2.91 -6.14 14.10
CA PHE A 200 4.30 -5.72 14.10
C PHE A 200 4.85 -5.54 15.52
N ILE A 201 4.11 -4.89 16.41
CA ILE A 201 4.52 -4.71 17.82
C ILE A 201 4.76 -6.05 18.52
N TRP A 202 3.90 -7.04 18.26
CA TRP A 202 4.04 -8.39 18.83
C TRP A 202 5.18 -9.19 18.25
N ARG A 203 5.33 -9.18 16.91
CA ARG A 203 6.26 -10.06 16.19
C ARG A 203 7.64 -9.43 16.00
N LYS A 204 7.70 -8.10 15.98
CA LYS A 204 8.88 -7.28 15.64
C LYS A 204 9.56 -7.71 14.34
N ARG A 205 8.77 -8.21 13.39
CA ARG A 205 9.23 -8.76 12.10
C ARG A 205 8.27 -8.35 11.00
N LEU A 206 8.81 -7.78 9.93
CA LEU A 206 8.00 -7.26 8.83
C LEU A 206 7.56 -8.30 7.82
N LEU A 207 8.25 -9.45 7.68
CA LEU A 207 7.87 -10.44 6.66
C LEU A 207 6.40 -10.87 6.79
N PHE A 208 5.95 -11.17 8.01
CA PHE A 208 4.58 -11.63 8.21
C PHE A 208 3.57 -10.53 7.86
N ASN A 209 3.84 -9.31 8.28
CA ASN A 209 3.08 -8.12 7.92
C ASN A 209 3.00 -7.88 6.41
N ILE A 210 4.13 -7.96 5.71
CA ILE A 210 4.19 -7.81 4.26
C ILE A 210 3.30 -8.86 3.60
N VAL A 211 3.41 -10.13 4.01
CA VAL A 211 2.59 -11.20 3.42
C VAL A 211 1.10 -10.96 3.64
N ILE A 212 0.66 -10.64 4.87
CA ILE A 212 -0.76 -10.40 5.12
C ILE A 212 -1.28 -9.14 4.41
N HIS A 213 -0.46 -8.11 4.28
CA HIS A 213 -0.83 -6.87 3.59
C HIS A 213 -0.97 -7.13 2.09
N LEU A 214 0.00 -7.83 1.47
CA LEU A 214 -0.09 -8.25 0.07
C LEU A 214 -1.35 -9.09 -0.21
N LEU A 215 -1.70 -10.00 0.70
CA LEU A 215 -2.92 -10.79 0.57
C LEU A 215 -4.17 -9.93 0.73
N PHE A 216 -4.18 -8.98 1.68
CA PHE A 216 -5.29 -8.06 1.88
C PHE A 216 -5.53 -7.18 0.65
N ASP A 217 -4.48 -6.63 0.06
CA ASP A 217 -4.59 -5.81 -1.15
C ASP A 217 -5.08 -6.61 -2.36
N LEU A 218 -4.66 -7.87 -2.48
CA LEU A 218 -5.20 -8.77 -3.51
C LEU A 218 -6.70 -9.01 -3.34
N THR A 219 -7.25 -8.90 -2.12
CA THR A 219 -8.71 -8.99 -1.93
C THR A 219 -9.47 -7.82 -2.55
N ALA A 220 -8.83 -6.68 -2.83
CA ALA A 220 -9.48 -5.58 -3.55
C ALA A 220 -10.01 -6.04 -4.92
N MET A 221 -9.37 -7.05 -5.52
CA MET A 221 -9.86 -7.66 -6.76
C MET A 221 -11.19 -8.38 -6.61
N THR A 222 -11.55 -8.81 -5.40
CA THR A 222 -12.82 -9.50 -5.15
C THR A 222 -14.02 -8.55 -5.16
N ALA A 223 -13.81 -7.24 -5.14
CA ALA A 223 -14.91 -6.28 -5.25
C ALA A 223 -15.66 -6.40 -6.59
N ILE A 224 -15.04 -6.97 -7.63
CA ILE A 224 -15.73 -7.31 -8.89
C ILE A 224 -16.87 -8.31 -8.69
N PHE A 225 -16.81 -9.16 -7.65
CA PHE A 225 -17.88 -10.12 -7.34
C PHE A 225 -19.15 -9.45 -6.82
N GLN A 226 -19.11 -8.17 -6.41
CA GLN A 226 -20.31 -7.41 -6.07
C GLN A 226 -21.19 -7.14 -7.29
N ALA A 227 -20.63 -7.25 -8.50
CA ALA A 227 -21.38 -7.11 -9.74
C ALA A 227 -22.03 -8.44 -10.20
N ILE A 228 -21.93 -9.54 -9.45
CA ILE A 228 -22.60 -10.80 -9.81
C ILE A 228 -24.12 -10.66 -9.60
N LYS A 229 -24.91 -11.03 -10.62
CA LYS A 229 -26.37 -11.17 -10.48
C LYS A 229 -26.68 -12.50 -9.80
N TYR A 230 -27.51 -12.45 -8.75
CA TYR A 230 -28.10 -13.62 -8.10
C TYR A 230 -29.48 -13.93 -8.69
#